data_AF-A0A0G0X9V7-F1
#
_entry.id   AF-A0A0G0X9V7-F1
#
_cell.length_a   1.000
_cell.length_b   1.000
_cell.length_c   1.000
_cell.angle_alpha   90.00
_cell.angle_beta   90.00
_cell.angle_gamma   90.00
#
_symmetry.space_group_name_H-M   'P 1'
#
loop_
_entity.id
_entity.type
_entity.pdbx_description
1 polymer ?
#
loop_
_entity_poly.entity_id
_entity_poly.type
_entity_poly.pdbx_seq_one_letter_code
_entity_poly.pdbx_strand_id
1 'polypeptide(L)'
;MIIFDLNSKFCKIYLPSPEHQRTRDQMFQAARSSKQCVVEGYTQESLKGYIYLTGIAHGSNEELREDYIDFLRQRELTKWPKDHPKLGIKSWVSRACRDIAEGNIPTYPTIPTDPEYAANVILDLSIKAGYMLKRLVESLKEKHKTEGGLTEKLYQKRKDFRGY
;
A
#
# COMPACT_ATOMS: atom_id res chain seq x y z
N MET A 1 -4.38 -4.43 5.47
CA MET A 1 -3.90 -4.50 4.08
C MET A 1 -2.93 -5.66 4.01
N ILE A 2 -3.25 -6.70 3.23
CA ILE A 2 -2.52 -7.99 3.11
C ILE A 2 -0.99 -7.84 3.13
N ILE A 3 -0.47 -6.84 2.40
CA ILE A 3 0.97 -6.55 2.29
C ILE A 3 1.62 -6.35 3.66
N PHE A 4 0.99 -5.63 4.59
CA PHE A 4 1.53 -5.40 5.93
C PHE A 4 1.70 -6.70 6.73
N ASP A 5 0.69 -7.56 6.69
CA ASP A 5 0.68 -8.81 7.43
C ASP A 5 1.68 -9.82 6.84
N LEU A 6 1.77 -9.89 5.50
CA LEU A 6 2.78 -10.69 4.81
C LEU A 6 4.19 -10.17 5.06
N ASN A 7 4.40 -8.85 5.00
CA ASN A 7 5.68 -8.22 5.27
C ASN A 7 6.17 -8.47 6.70
N SER A 8 5.29 -8.38 7.69
CA SER A 8 5.61 -8.69 9.09
C SER A 8 6.07 -10.15 9.26
N LYS A 9 5.41 -11.10 8.59
CA LYS A 9 5.83 -12.52 8.58
C LYS A 9 7.15 -12.70 7.83
N PHE A 10 7.30 -12.07 6.67
CA PHE A 10 8.52 -12.11 5.85
C PHE A 10 9.75 -11.65 6.65
N CYS A 11 9.69 -10.46 7.26
CA CYS A 11 10.78 -9.91 8.05
C CYS A 11 11.17 -10.81 9.23
N LYS A 12 10.21 -11.47 9.88
CA LYS A 12 10.48 -12.41 10.98
C LYS A 12 11.22 -13.67 10.53
N ILE A 13 10.94 -14.16 9.32
CA ILE A 13 11.49 -15.42 8.81
C ILE A 13 12.81 -15.20 8.09
N TYR A 14 12.90 -14.18 7.22
CA TYR A 14 14.02 -14.01 6.28
C TYR A 14 15.02 -12.93 6.67
N LEU A 15 14.69 -12.13 7.69
CA LEU A 15 15.56 -11.14 8.28
C LEU A 15 15.65 -11.36 9.80
N PRO A 16 15.89 -12.57 10.34
CA PRO A 16 15.76 -12.83 11.77
C PRO A 16 16.87 -12.17 12.61
N SER A 17 18.05 -12.02 12.03
CA SER A 17 19.25 -11.65 12.76
C SER A 17 19.27 -10.17 13.19
N PRO A 18 19.94 -9.80 14.31
CA PRO A 18 19.98 -8.42 14.79
C PRO A 18 20.56 -7.40 13.79
N GLU A 19 21.50 -7.79 12.93
CA GLU A 19 22.08 -6.94 11.90
C GLU A 19 21.05 -6.43 10.88
N HIS A 20 19.93 -7.14 10.73
CA HIS A 20 18.84 -6.74 9.86
C HIS A 20 17.77 -5.90 10.57
N GLN A 21 17.95 -5.56 11.85
CA GLN A 21 16.95 -4.81 12.62
C GLN A 21 16.55 -3.50 11.93
N ARG A 22 17.52 -2.72 11.47
CA ARG A 22 17.26 -1.44 10.80
C ARG A 22 16.38 -1.64 9.56
N THR A 23 16.72 -2.62 8.72
CA THR A 23 15.96 -2.97 7.51
C THR A 23 14.56 -3.46 7.86
N ARG A 24 14.42 -4.34 8.86
CA ARG A 24 13.09 -4.79 9.34
C ARG A 24 12.23 -3.62 9.77
N ASP A 25 12.79 -2.68 10.53
CA ASP A 25 12.06 -1.51 11.04
C ASP A 25 11.63 -0.60 9.88
N GLN A 26 12.49 -0.38 8.89
CA GLN A 26 12.17 0.38 7.68
C GLN A 26 11.04 -0.27 6.88
N MET A 27 11.17 -1.57 6.55
CA MET A 27 10.13 -2.31 5.83
C MET A 27 8.81 -2.34 6.59
N PHE A 28 8.85 -2.49 7.93
CA PHE A 28 7.65 -2.49 8.76
C PHE A 28 6.96 -1.12 8.74
N GLN A 29 7.73 -0.04 8.88
CA GLN A 29 7.19 1.32 8.85
C GLN A 29 6.65 1.68 7.48
N ALA A 30 7.33 1.33 6.39
CA ALA A 30 6.86 1.54 5.03
C ALA A 30 5.50 0.84 4.80
N ALA A 31 5.40 -0.44 5.16
CA ALA A 31 4.16 -1.20 5.03
C ALA A 31 3.03 -0.66 5.93
N ARG A 32 3.36 -0.20 7.15
CA ARG A 32 2.39 0.39 8.09
C ARG A 32 1.89 1.75 7.59
N SER A 33 2.81 2.63 7.21
CA SER A 33 2.54 3.97 6.69
C SER A 33 1.63 3.90 5.48
N SER A 34 1.97 3.03 4.51
CA SER A 34 1.17 2.85 3.30
C SER A 34 -0.31 2.53 3.61
N LYS A 35 -0.59 1.57 4.50
CA LYS A 35 -1.98 1.24 4.85
C LYS A 35 -2.68 2.35 5.66
N GLN A 36 -1.97 3.00 6.59
CA GLN A 36 -2.57 4.00 7.48
C GLN A 36 -2.93 5.25 6.70
N CYS A 37 -2.04 5.75 5.85
CA CYS A 37 -2.28 6.95 5.07
C CYS A 37 -3.45 6.80 4.07
N VAL A 38 -3.72 5.58 3.56
CA VAL A 38 -4.94 5.32 2.77
C VAL A 38 -6.20 5.51 3.61
N VAL A 39 -6.22 4.92 4.81
CA VAL A 39 -7.37 4.99 5.73
C VAL A 39 -7.59 6.42 6.21
N GLU A 40 -6.53 7.06 6.72
CA GLU A 40 -6.56 8.44 7.18
C GLU A 40 -6.96 9.41 6.06
N GLY A 41 -6.48 9.14 4.84
CA GLY A 41 -6.82 9.89 3.64
C GLY A 41 -8.32 9.83 3.34
N TYR A 42 -8.90 8.63 3.34
CA TYR A 42 -10.33 8.43 3.09
C TYR A 42 -11.22 9.16 4.11
N THR A 43 -10.73 9.32 5.34
CA THR A 43 -11.46 10.05 6.40
C THR A 43 -11.28 11.58 6.35
N GLN A 44 -10.47 12.13 5.43
CA GLN A 44 -10.29 13.58 5.33
C GLN A 44 -11.54 14.27 4.77
N GLU A 45 -11.93 15.40 5.38
CA GLU A 45 -13.00 16.24 4.85
C GLU A 45 -12.62 16.92 3.51
N SER A 46 -11.32 17.20 3.33
CA SER A 46 -10.82 17.90 2.14
C SER A 46 -10.15 16.94 1.15
N LEU A 47 -10.47 17.11 -0.14
CA LEU A 47 -9.80 16.39 -1.22
C LEU A 47 -8.28 16.67 -1.23
N LYS A 48 -7.85 17.88 -0.86
CA LYS A 48 -6.43 18.23 -0.75
C LYS A 48 -5.71 17.35 0.28
N GLY A 49 -6.30 17.17 1.47
CA GLY A 49 -5.76 16.29 2.51
C GLY A 49 -5.72 14.83 2.04
N TYR A 50 -6.79 14.36 1.37
CA TYR A 50 -6.83 13.01 0.84
C TYR A 50 -5.76 12.77 -0.24
N ILE A 51 -5.58 13.71 -1.18
CA ILE A 51 -4.52 13.64 -2.20
C ILE A 51 -3.14 13.54 -1.54
N TYR A 52 -2.88 14.36 -0.51
CA TYR A 52 -1.60 14.38 0.19
C TYR A 52 -1.30 13.04 0.88
N LEU A 53 -2.23 12.53 1.68
CA LEU A 53 -2.04 11.27 2.41
C LEU A 53 -1.96 10.07 1.45
N THR A 54 -2.75 10.04 0.37
CA THR A 54 -2.62 9.00 -0.65
C THR A 54 -1.26 9.08 -1.36
N GLY A 55 -0.73 10.28 -1.56
CA GLY A 55 0.63 10.50 -2.07
C GLY A 55 1.71 9.91 -1.16
N ILE A 56 1.59 10.11 0.16
CA ILE A 56 2.47 9.47 1.15
C ILE A 56 2.31 7.95 1.09
N ALA A 57 1.08 7.45 1.02
CA ALA A 57 0.83 6.01 0.94
C ALA A 57 1.50 5.36 -0.27
N HIS A 58 1.47 6.05 -1.42
CA HIS A 58 2.16 5.64 -2.64
C HIS A 58 3.69 5.65 -2.43
N GLY A 59 4.25 6.74 -1.88
CA GLY A 59 5.68 6.82 -1.59
C GLY A 59 6.17 5.69 -0.68
N SER A 60 5.50 5.45 0.45
CA SER A 60 5.86 4.35 1.37
C SER A 60 5.68 2.96 0.74
N ASN A 61 4.75 2.79 -0.20
CA ASN A 61 4.65 1.54 -0.95
C ASN A 61 5.82 1.34 -1.92
N GLU A 62 6.27 2.40 -2.58
CA GLU A 62 7.44 2.34 -3.47
C GLU A 62 8.74 2.08 -2.67
N GLU A 63 8.89 2.66 -1.48
CA GLU A 63 10.00 2.32 -0.57
C GLU A 63 10.01 0.82 -0.25
N LEU A 64 8.85 0.28 0.16
CA LEU A 64 8.73 -1.15 0.45
C LEU A 64 9.03 -2.01 -0.79
N ARG A 65 8.58 -1.58 -1.97
CA ARG A 65 8.84 -2.26 -3.24
C ARG A 65 10.35 -2.34 -3.52
N GLU A 66 11.07 -1.24 -3.33
CA GLU A 66 12.53 -1.21 -3.50
C GLU A 66 13.25 -2.08 -2.45
N ASP A 67 12.78 -2.12 -1.20
CA ASP A 67 13.33 -3.04 -0.17
C ASP A 67 13.25 -4.52 -0.62
N TYR A 68 12.17 -4.93 -1.28
CA TYR A 68 12.05 -6.30 -1.82
C TYR A 68 12.96 -6.54 -3.03
N ILE A 69 13.16 -5.53 -3.88
CA ILE A 69 14.10 -5.60 -5.00
C ILE A 69 15.53 -5.76 -4.46
N ASP A 70 15.88 -4.99 -3.43
CA ASP A 70 17.17 -5.08 -2.76
C ASP A 70 17.37 -6.40 -2.04
N PHE A 71 16.34 -6.94 -1.38
CA PHE A 71 16.41 -8.27 -0.78
C PHE A 71 16.75 -9.35 -1.82
N LEU A 72 16.08 -9.33 -2.98
CA LEU A 72 16.35 -10.28 -4.07
C LEU A 72 17.78 -10.10 -4.60
N ARG A 73 18.18 -8.85 -4.87
CA ARG A 73 19.50 -8.50 -5.42
C ARG A 73 20.64 -8.89 -4.48
N GLN A 74 20.55 -8.56 -3.20
CA GLN A 74 21.61 -8.82 -2.21
C GLN A 74 21.80 -10.32 -1.91
N ARG A 75 20.84 -11.17 -2.29
CA ARG A 75 20.87 -12.62 -2.06
C ARG A 75 20.98 -13.42 -3.36
N GLU A 76 21.27 -12.74 -4.47
CA GLU A 76 21.41 -13.36 -5.79
C GLU A 76 20.17 -14.16 -6.22
N LEU A 77 18.98 -13.73 -5.77
CA LEU A 77 17.70 -14.34 -6.09
C LEU A 77 17.10 -13.68 -7.35
N THR A 78 16.34 -14.47 -8.11
CA THR A 78 15.78 -14.02 -9.38
C THR A 78 14.52 -13.19 -9.15
N LYS A 79 14.52 -11.95 -9.65
CA LYS A 79 13.28 -11.18 -9.79
C LYS A 79 12.47 -11.74 -10.95
N TRP A 80 11.24 -12.14 -10.66
CA TRP A 80 10.33 -12.73 -11.64
C TRP A 80 9.70 -11.66 -12.55
N PRO A 81 9.45 -11.98 -13.83
CA PRO A 81 8.68 -11.12 -14.72
C PRO A 81 7.19 -11.11 -14.34
N LYS A 82 6.45 -10.10 -14.81
CA LYS A 82 5.02 -9.85 -14.46
C LYS A 82 4.07 -11.00 -14.78
N ASP A 83 4.43 -11.87 -15.71
CA ASP A 83 3.66 -12.98 -16.25
C ASP A 83 4.14 -14.35 -15.72
N HIS A 84 5.04 -14.34 -14.73
CA HIS A 84 5.55 -15.57 -14.15
C HIS A 84 4.41 -16.43 -13.55
N PRO A 85 4.31 -17.74 -13.89
CA PRO A 85 3.16 -18.57 -13.54
C PRO A 85 2.93 -18.72 -12.03
N LYS A 86 4.00 -18.59 -11.23
CA LYS A 86 3.92 -18.63 -9.76
C LYS A 86 3.44 -17.32 -9.12
N LEU A 87 3.32 -16.21 -9.86
CA LEU A 87 2.71 -14.96 -9.39
C LEU A 87 1.16 -15.02 -9.39
N GLY A 88 0.58 -16.22 -9.48
CA GLY A 88 -0.84 -16.52 -9.37
C GLY A 88 -1.47 -16.24 -8.01
N ILE A 89 -1.26 -15.03 -7.47
CA ILE A 89 -1.85 -14.43 -6.27
C ILE A 89 -3.38 -14.33 -6.33
N LYS A 90 -4.01 -14.60 -7.49
CA LYS A 90 -5.47 -14.61 -7.67
C LYS A 90 -6.16 -15.38 -6.54
N SER A 91 -5.62 -16.53 -6.12
CA SER A 91 -6.24 -17.29 -5.02
C SER A 91 -6.17 -16.59 -3.66
N TRP A 92 -5.15 -15.77 -3.39
CA TRP A 92 -4.95 -15.10 -2.10
C TRP A 92 -5.82 -13.86 -1.97
N VAL A 93 -5.80 -13.02 -3.01
CA VAL A 93 -6.65 -11.84 -3.08
C VAL A 93 -8.13 -12.25 -3.12
N SER A 94 -8.49 -13.26 -3.92
CA SER A 94 -9.88 -13.73 -3.97
C SER A 94 -10.37 -14.32 -2.64
N ARG A 95 -9.51 -15.02 -1.88
CA ARG A 95 -9.85 -15.48 -0.52
C ARG A 95 -10.03 -14.32 0.44
N ALA A 96 -9.07 -13.40 0.49
CA ALA A 96 -9.17 -12.23 1.35
C ALA A 96 -10.39 -11.36 1.02
N CYS A 97 -10.71 -11.16 -0.27
CA CYS A 97 -11.92 -10.44 -0.70
C CYS A 97 -13.19 -11.16 -0.26
N ARG A 98 -13.21 -12.50 -0.30
CA ARG A 98 -14.35 -13.30 0.17
C ARG A 98 -14.54 -13.14 1.67
N ASP A 99 -13.47 -13.31 2.46
CA ASP A 99 -13.52 -13.16 3.92
C ASP A 99 -14.08 -11.77 4.29
N ILE A 100 -13.60 -10.71 3.63
CA ILE A 100 -14.10 -9.33 3.83
C ILE A 100 -15.59 -9.22 3.48
N ALA A 101 -16.00 -9.77 2.33
CA ALA A 101 -17.40 -9.73 1.89
C ALA A 101 -18.35 -10.46 2.85
N GLU A 102 -17.84 -11.49 3.53
CA GLU A 102 -18.57 -12.27 4.55
C GLU A 102 -18.46 -11.66 5.96
N GLY A 103 -17.79 -10.52 6.13
CA GLY A 103 -17.59 -9.86 7.42
C GLY A 103 -16.55 -10.53 8.33
N ASN A 104 -15.77 -11.49 7.79
CA ASN A 104 -14.74 -12.21 8.50
C ASN A 104 -13.41 -11.43 8.52
N ILE A 105 -12.59 -11.69 9.54
CA ILE A 105 -11.21 -11.21 9.57
C ILE A 105 -10.45 -11.97 8.46
N PRO A 106 -9.81 -11.28 7.50
CA PRO A 106 -9.16 -11.95 6.39
C PRO A 106 -8.06 -12.87 6.86
N THR A 107 -8.13 -14.14 6.47
CA THR A 107 -7.08 -15.11 6.75
C THR A 107 -6.08 -15.12 5.60
N TYR A 108 -4.84 -14.72 5.89
CA TYR A 108 -3.79 -14.71 4.88
C TYR A 108 -3.06 -16.04 4.90
N PRO A 109 -2.81 -16.64 3.72
CA PRO A 109 -2.04 -17.87 3.63
C PRO A 109 -0.66 -17.70 4.26
N THR A 110 -0.09 -18.81 4.73
CA THR A 110 1.28 -18.86 5.21
C THR A 110 2.21 -18.40 4.09
N ILE A 111 3.22 -17.61 4.45
CA ILE A 111 4.23 -17.19 3.48
C ILE A 111 4.91 -18.45 2.91
N PRO A 112 5.20 -18.50 1.59
CA PRO A 112 5.97 -19.60 1.01
C PRO A 112 7.28 -19.77 1.78
N THR A 113 7.76 -21.01 1.93
CA THR A 113 9.03 -21.29 2.63
C THR A 113 10.25 -20.86 1.80
N ASP A 114 10.11 -20.85 0.48
CA ASP A 114 11.15 -20.38 -0.44
C ASP A 114 11.27 -18.84 -0.41
N PRO A 115 12.45 -18.28 -0.05
CA PRO A 115 12.66 -16.83 0.03
C PRO A 115 12.45 -16.12 -1.30
N GLU A 116 12.83 -16.74 -2.43
CA GLU A 116 12.64 -16.15 -3.76
C GLU A 116 11.16 -16.02 -4.09
N TYR A 117 10.38 -17.09 -3.91
CA TYR A 117 8.92 -17.04 -4.06
C TYR A 117 8.31 -15.99 -3.16
N ALA A 118 8.61 -16.05 -1.85
CA ALA A 118 8.04 -15.14 -0.86
C ALA A 118 8.28 -13.66 -1.21
N ALA A 119 9.52 -13.31 -1.55
CA ALA A 119 9.87 -11.95 -1.93
C ALA A 119 9.19 -11.52 -3.23
N ASN A 120 9.19 -12.36 -4.27
CA ASN A 120 8.58 -12.03 -5.57
C ASN A 120 7.06 -11.84 -5.48
N VAL A 121 6.38 -12.62 -4.64
CA VAL A 121 4.94 -12.45 -4.39
C VAL A 121 4.62 -11.13 -3.74
N ILE A 122 5.35 -10.76 -2.68
CA ILE A 122 5.07 -9.51 -1.98
C ILE A 122 5.49 -8.33 -2.86
N LEU A 123 6.58 -8.45 -3.62
CA LEU A 123 6.98 -7.48 -4.62
C LEU A 123 5.88 -7.24 -5.67
N ASP A 124 5.28 -8.29 -6.22
CA ASP A 124 4.18 -8.17 -7.19
C ASP A 124 2.93 -7.52 -6.57
N LEU A 125 2.59 -7.86 -5.32
CA LEU A 125 1.53 -7.18 -4.57
C LEU A 125 1.83 -5.69 -4.39
N SER A 126 3.06 -5.32 -4.02
CA SER A 126 3.49 -3.93 -3.87
C SER A 126 3.45 -3.19 -5.21
N ILE A 127 3.84 -3.81 -6.33
CA ILE A 127 3.74 -3.20 -7.67
C ILE A 127 2.26 -2.89 -8.00
N LYS A 128 1.36 -3.84 -7.76
CA LYS A 128 -0.08 -3.66 -8.02
C LYS A 128 -0.68 -2.59 -7.10
N ALA A 129 -0.32 -2.60 -5.82
CA ALA A 129 -0.75 -1.59 -4.87
C ALA A 129 -0.26 -0.19 -5.26
N GLY A 130 1.02 -0.05 -5.65
CA GLY A 130 1.59 1.20 -6.13
C GLY A 130 0.83 1.75 -7.34
N TYR A 131 0.54 0.89 -8.33
CA TYR A 131 -0.28 1.28 -9.48
C TYR A 131 -1.68 1.78 -9.09
N MET A 132 -2.37 1.07 -8.17
CA MET A 132 -3.69 1.48 -7.69
C MET A 132 -3.65 2.80 -6.92
N LEU A 133 -2.65 2.98 -6.04
CA LEU A 133 -2.46 4.21 -5.27
C LEU A 133 -2.17 5.40 -6.18
N LYS A 134 -1.31 5.21 -7.20
CA LYS A 134 -1.04 6.24 -8.20
C LYS A 134 -2.32 6.67 -8.92
N ARG A 135 -3.13 5.71 -9.39
CA ARG A 135 -4.41 6.00 -10.05
C ARG A 135 -5.42 6.66 -9.12
N LEU A 136 -5.43 6.30 -7.84
CA LEU A 136 -6.28 6.95 -6.84
C LEU A 136 -5.88 8.43 -6.68
N VAL A 137 -4.57 8.74 -6.58
CA VAL A 137 -4.08 10.13 -6.54
C VAL A 137 -4.52 10.91 -7.78
N GLU A 138 -4.37 10.33 -8.97
CA GLU A 138 -4.79 10.94 -10.24
C GLU A 138 -6.30 11.21 -10.25
N SER A 139 -7.11 10.23 -9.85
CA SER A 139 -8.57 10.38 -9.76
C SER A 139 -8.99 11.45 -8.75
N LEU A 140 -8.33 11.54 -7.59
CA LEU A 140 -8.63 12.55 -6.58
C LEU A 140 -8.26 13.97 -7.06
N LYS A 141 -7.16 14.10 -7.81
CA LYS A 141 -6.76 15.37 -8.43
C LYS A 141 -7.78 15.84 -9.45
N GLU A 142 -8.26 14.95 -10.33
CA GLU A 142 -9.33 15.30 -11.28
C GLU A 142 -10.62 15.67 -10.55
N LYS A 143 -11.02 14.90 -9.52
CA LYS A 143 -12.19 15.25 -8.70
C LYS A 143 -12.06 16.63 -8.05
N HIS A 144 -10.88 16.96 -7.51
CA HIS A 144 -10.63 18.27 -6.92
C HIS A 144 -10.70 19.39 -7.95
N LYS A 145 -10.21 19.15 -9.16
CA LYS A 145 -10.28 20.09 -10.28
C LYS A 145 -11.74 20.35 -10.72
N THR A 146 -12.61 19.35 -10.72
CA THR A 146 -14.01 19.48 -11.18
C THR A 146 -14.97 19.95 -10.08
N GLU A 147 -14.77 19.54 -8.82
CA GLU A 147 -15.68 19.82 -7.71
C GLU A 147 -15.24 20.97 -6.79
N GLY A 148 -14.03 21.49 -6.99
CA GLY A 148 -13.44 22.52 -6.15
C GLY A 148 -12.95 22.03 -4.78
N GLY A 149 -12.53 22.98 -3.95
CA GLY A 149 -11.95 22.70 -2.63
C GLY A 149 -12.91 22.90 -1.45
N LEU A 150 -12.63 22.26 -0.32
CA LEU A 150 -13.34 22.55 0.93
C LEU A 150 -13.21 24.02 1.32
N THR A 151 -12.00 24.58 1.23
CA THR A 151 -11.73 25.99 1.56
C THR A 151 -12.54 26.96 0.71
N GLU A 152 -12.65 26.70 -0.59
CA GLU A 152 -13.45 27.49 -1.54
C GLU A 152 -14.94 27.44 -1.16
N LYS A 153 -15.46 26.24 -0.92
CA LYS A 153 -16.87 26.03 -0.52
C LYS A 153 -17.20 26.72 0.81
N LEU A 154 -16.31 26.62 1.81
CA LEU A 154 -16.48 27.29 3.09
C LEU A 154 -16.40 28.81 2.95
N TYR A 155 -15.51 29.31 2.09
CA TYR A 155 -15.41 30.74 1.81
C TYR A 155 -16.70 31.28 1.18
N GLN A 156 -17.26 30.58 0.18
CA GLN A 156 -18.52 30.98 -0.43
C GLN A 156 -19.67 31.00 0.59
N LYS A 157 -19.84 29.93 1.37
CA LYS A 157 -20.84 29.88 2.46
C LYS A 157 -20.68 31.01 3.47
N ARG A 158 -19.43 31.38 3.79
CA ARG A 158 -19.15 32.52 4.70
C ARG A 158 -19.57 33.85 4.09
N LYS A 159 -19.37 34.04 2.78
CA LYS A 159 -19.83 35.26 2.08
C LYS A 159 -21.35 35.36 2.09
N ASP A 160 -22.02 34.27 1.71
CA ASP A 160 -23.48 34.20 1.67
C ASP A 160 -24.08 34.50 3.05
N PHE A 161 -23.51 33.93 4.12
CA PHE A 161 -23.95 34.20 5.49
C PHE A 161 -23.76 35.66 5.93
N ARG A 162 -22.71 36.33 5.44
CA ARG A 162 -22.41 37.73 5.77
C ARG A 162 -23.11 38.74 4.87
N GLY A 163 -23.81 38.30 3.82
CA GLY A 163 -24.54 39.16 2.89
C GLY A 163 -23.64 39.98 1.96
N TYR A 164 -22.46 39.45 1.60
CA TYR A 164 -21.59 40.03 0.57
C TYR A 164 -21.93 39.55 -0.84
#